data_AF-A0A3L9MDW3-F1
#
_entry.id   AF-A0A3L9MDW3-F1
#
_cell.length_a   1.000
_cell.length_b   1.000
_cell.length_c   1.000
_cell.angle_alpha   90.00
_cell.angle_beta   90.00
_cell.angle_gamma   90.00
#
_symmetry.space_group_name_H-M   'P 1'
#
loop_
_entity.id
_entity.type
_entity.pdbx_description
1 polymer ?
#
loop_
_entity_poly.entity_id
_entity_poly.type
_entity_poly.pdbx_seq_one_letter_code
_entity_poly.pdbx_strand_id
1 'polypeptide(L)' 'MELPKFLIADNSDFPDKIFILHTDYPRFLLDVETDEVEWFEDLSDEEDAEDFDTEVAALIELALDFYDKEMAELEGDE' A
#
# COMPACT_ATOMS: atom_id res chain seq x y z
N MET A 1 -8.42 16.45 10.16
CA MET A 1 -8.50 15.90 8.79
C MET A 1 -8.47 14.40 8.94
N GLU A 2 -9.35 13.70 8.25
CA GLU A 2 -9.30 12.24 8.16
C GLU A 2 -8.37 11.92 6.99
N LEU A 3 -7.27 11.21 7.27
CA LEU A 3 -6.34 10.75 6.23
C LEU A 3 -7.00 9.61 5.46
N PRO A 4 -6.92 9.59 4.12
CA PRO A 4 -7.37 8.45 3.35
C PRO A 4 -6.50 7.23 3.65
N LYS A 5 -7.11 6.05 3.62
CA LYS A 5 -6.46 4.77 3.97
C LYS A 5 -5.27 4.45 3.06
N PHE A 6 -5.42 4.71 1.76
CA PHE A 6 -4.37 4.50 0.75
C PHE A 6 -4.09 5.80 0.01
N LEU A 7 -2.82 5.99 -0.35
CA LEU A 7 -2.31 7.12 -1.12
C LEU A 7 -1.33 6.62 -2.17
N ILE A 8 -1.41 7.13 -3.39
CA ILE A 8 -0.35 6.97 -4.39
C ILE A 8 0.77 7.94 -4.03
N ALA A 9 1.98 7.40 -3.90
CA ALA A 9 3.19 8.16 -3.64
C ALA A 9 4.15 8.01 -4.83
N ASP A 10 4.48 9.14 -5.46
CA ASP A 10 5.53 9.25 -6.46
C ASP A 10 6.82 9.79 -5.83
N ASN A 11 7.96 9.47 -6.44
CA ASN A 11 9.24 10.01 -6.03
C ASN A 11 10.07 10.43 -7.24
N SER A 12 10.57 11.67 -7.23
CA SER A 12 11.34 12.22 -8.36
C SER A 12 12.70 11.53 -8.59
N ASP A 13 13.28 10.90 -7.57
CA ASP A 13 14.49 10.08 -7.71
C ASP A 13 14.20 8.68 -8.29
N PHE A 14 12.93 8.26 -8.26
CA PHE A 14 12.44 6.99 -8.80
C PHE A 14 11.25 7.22 -9.75
N PRO A 15 11.45 7.88 -10.91
CA PRO A 15 10.36 8.29 -11.78
C PRO A 15 9.56 7.13 -12.40
N ASP A 16 10.15 5.95 -12.46
CA ASP A 16 9.52 4.73 -12.97
C ASP A 16 8.80 3.94 -11.87
N LYS A 17 9.00 4.28 -10.59
CA LYS A 17 8.41 3.56 -9.45
C LYS A 17 7.17 4.25 -8.93
N ILE A 18 6.17 3.43 -8.60
CA ILE A 18 4.95 3.88 -7.95
C ILE A 18 4.81 3.13 -6.63
N PHE A 19 4.57 3.91 -5.57
CA PHE A 19 4.37 3.37 -4.24
C PHE A 19 2.95 3.60 -3.77
N ILE A 20 2.43 2.67 -2.96
CA ILE A 20 1.18 2.84 -2.23
C ILE A 20 1.49 2.96 -0.75
N LEU A 21 1.13 4.10 -0.17
CA LEU A 21 1.25 4.36 1.25
C LEU A 21 -0.06 3.99 1.96
N HIS A 22 0.00 3.01 2.86
CA HIS A 22 -1.07 2.70 3.79
C HIS A 22 -0.89 3.52 5.07
N THR A 23 -1.86 4.39 5.38
CA THR A 23 -1.76 5.35 6.50
C THR A 23 -2.40 4.86 7.80
N ASP A 24 -3.15 3.75 7.74
CA ASP A 24 -3.79 3.11 8.88
C ASP A 24 -2.91 1.98 9.44
N TYR A 25 -3.23 1.48 10.62
CA TYR A 25 -2.49 0.38 11.24
C TYR A 25 -2.82 -0.96 10.56
N PRO A 26 -1.82 -1.82 10.29
CA PRO A 26 -0.37 -1.55 10.32
C PRO A 26 0.08 -0.65 9.15
N ARG A 27 0.93 0.36 9.43
CA ARG A 27 1.41 1.31 8.42
C ARG A 27 2.54 0.74 7.59
N PHE A 28 2.40 0.81 6.27
CA PHE A 28 3.41 0.32 5.33
C PHE A 28 3.47 1.15 4.05
N LEU A 29 4.57 0.99 3.35
CA LEU A 29 4.78 1.45 1.98
C LEU A 29 4.97 0.22 1.08
N LEU A 30 4.10 0.08 0.07
CA LEU A 30 4.17 -0.99 -0.93
C LEU A 30 4.78 -0.44 -2.22
N ASP A 31 5.83 -1.07 -2.73
CA ASP A 31 6.32 -0.89 -4.10
C ASP A 31 5.47 -1.77 -5.03
N VAL A 32 4.68 -1.14 -5.91
CA VAL A 32 3.76 -1.85 -6.81
C VAL A 32 4.51 -2.57 -7.94
N GLU A 33 5.73 -2.14 -8.26
CA GLU A 33 6.54 -2.77 -9.31
C GLU A 33 7.20 -4.06 -8.81
N THR A 34 7.65 -4.07 -7.55
CA THR A 34 8.42 -5.18 -6.98
C THR A 34 7.68 -6.01 -5.94
N ASP A 35 6.43 -5.65 -5.61
CA ASP A 35 5.63 -6.23 -4.52
C ASP A 35 6.35 -6.18 -3.15
N GLU A 36 7.26 -5.23 -2.96
CA GLU A 36 8.06 -5.10 -1.74
C GLU A 36 7.32 -4.22 -0.73
N VAL A 37 7.19 -4.71 0.51
CA VAL A 37 6.47 -4.00 1.58
C VAL A 37 7.45 -3.57 2.67
N GLU A 38 7.57 -2.25 2.83
CA GLU A 38 8.34 -1.64 3.91
C GLU A 38 7.39 -1.22 5.04
N TRP A 39 7.55 -1.85 6.20
CA TRP A 39 6.74 -1.58 7.39
C TRP A 39 7.33 -0.43 8.20
N PHE A 40 6.49 0.53 8.59
CA PHE A 40 6.92 1.65 9.45
C PHE A 40 6.84 1.33 10.95
N GLU A 41 6.21 0.20 11.28
CA GLU A 41 5.90 -0.21 12.65
C GLU A 41 6.56 -1.56 12.95
N ASP A 42 6.84 -1.79 14.23
CA ASP A 42 7.38 -3.07 14.69
C ASP A 42 6.22 -4.04 14.87
N LEU A 43 6.11 -5.01 13.97
CA LEU A 43 5.01 -5.99 13.94
C LEU A 43 5.31 -7.25 14.77
N SER A 44 6.45 -7.30 15.45
CA SER A 44 6.95 -8.52 16.09
C SER A 44 6.02 -9.08 17.17
N ASP A 45 5.24 -8.23 17.84
CA ASP A 45 4.23 -8.67 18.83
C ASP A 45 2.93 -9.19 18.18
N GLU A 46 2.65 -8.83 16.93
CA GLU A 46 1.42 -9.18 16.21
C GLU A 46 1.60 -10.30 15.19
N GLU A 47 2.82 -10.57 14.74
CA GLU A 47 3.14 -11.71 13.87
C GLU A 47 2.77 -13.08 14.49
N ASP A 48 2.68 -13.17 15.82
CA ASP A 48 2.24 -14.39 16.52
C ASP A 48 0.70 -14.58 16.54
N ALA A 49 -0.08 -13.59 16.07
CA ALA A 49 -1.53 -13.70 16.01
C ALA A 49 -1.98 -14.53 14.81
N GLU A 50 -2.87 -15.50 15.03
CA GLU A 50 -3.30 -16.49 14.02
C GLU A 50 -3.92 -15.86 12.74
N ASP A 51 -4.43 -14.64 12.83
CA ASP A 51 -5.08 -13.92 11.72
C ASP A 51 -4.20 -12.85 11.06
N PHE A 52 -3.02 -12.54 11.61
CA PHE A 52 -2.19 -11.40 11.19
C PHE A 52 -1.75 -11.49 9.73
N ASP A 53 -1.19 -12.64 9.32
CA ASP A 53 -0.80 -12.88 7.93
C ASP A 53 -1.96 -12.72 6.95
N THR A 54 -3.17 -13.13 7.35
CA THR A 54 -4.37 -13.04 6.51
C THR A 54 -4.83 -11.59 6.38
N GLU A 55 -4.80 -10.83 7.47
CA GLU A 55 -5.12 -9.40 7.45
C GLU A 55 -4.11 -8.61 6.62
N VAL A 56 -2.81 -8.89 6.77
CA VAL A 56 -1.73 -8.28 5.98
C VAL A 56 -1.90 -8.59 4.49
N ALA A 57 -2.13 -9.85 4.13
CA ALA A 57 -2.35 -10.23 2.74
C ALA A 57 -3.56 -9.48 2.14
N ALA A 58 -4.67 -9.40 2.87
CA ALA A 58 -5.85 -8.65 2.44
C ALA A 58 -5.57 -7.14 2.30
N LEU A 59 -4.75 -6.56 3.17
CA LEU A 59 -4.36 -5.14 3.07
C LEU A 59 -3.49 -4.86 1.83
N ILE A 60 -2.60 -5.77 1.48
CA ILE A 60 -1.77 -5.67 0.27
C ILE A 60 -2.65 -5.80 -0.98
N GLU A 61 -3.58 -6.77 -1.02
CA GLU A 61 -4.54 -6.89 -2.13
C GLU A 61 -5.37 -5.61 -2.29
N LEU A 62 -5.88 -5.05 -1.19
CA LEU A 62 -6.63 -3.78 -1.22
C LEU A 62 -5.80 -2.59 -1.70
N ALA A 63 -4.49 -2.57 -1.41
CA ALA A 63 -3.58 -1.54 -1.89
C ALA A 63 -3.38 -1.62 -3.42
N LEU A 64 -3.24 -2.83 -3.96
CA LEU A 64 -3.13 -3.07 -5.40
C LEU A 64 -4.45 -2.77 -6.13
N ASP A 65 -5.59 -3.22 -5.60
CA ASP A 65 -6.92 -2.87 -6.13
C ASP A 65 -7.14 -1.35 -6.17
N PHE A 66 -6.65 -0.63 -5.14
CA PHE A 66 -6.70 0.82 -5.11
C PHE A 66 -5.83 1.44 -6.21
N TYR A 67 -4.60 0.96 -6.40
CA TYR A 67 -3.74 1.40 -7.49
C TYR A 67 -4.38 1.18 -8.86
N ASP A 68 -4.86 -0.03 -9.14
CA ASP A 68 -5.49 -0.37 -10.43
C ASP A 68 -6.70 0.53 -10.72
N LYS A 69 -7.51 0.81 -9.69
CA LYS A 69 -8.66 1.70 -9.82
C LYS A 69 -8.25 3.15 -10.10
N GLU A 70 -7.29 3.69 -9.36
CA GLU A 70 -6.84 5.07 -9.56
C GLU A 70 -6.15 5.24 -10.91
N MET A 71 -5.35 4.26 -11.35
CA MET A 71 -4.74 4.26 -12.68
C MET A 71 -5.80 4.18 -13.78
N ALA A 72 -6.83 3.33 -13.62
CA ALA A 72 -7.93 3.25 -14.58
C ALA A 72 -8.72 4.56 -14.69
N GLU A 73 -8.89 5.31 -13.59
CA GLU A 73 -9.51 6.64 -13.61
C GLU A 73 -8.59 7.69 -14.28
N LEU A 74 -7.27 7.61 -14.07
CA LEU A 74 -6.29 8.50 -14.69
C LEU A 74 -6.09 8.24 -16.19
N GLU A 75 -6.14 6.97 -16.61
CA GLU A 75 -6.10 6.56 -18.02
C GLU A 75 -7.47 6.74 -18.72
N GLY A 76 -8.54 6.93 -17.96
CA GLY A 76 -9.93 6.99 -18.42
C GLY A 76 -10.44 8.37 -18.86
N ASP A 77 -9.60 9.40 -18.94
CA ASP A 77 -9.96 10.74 -19.44
C ASP A 77 -9.52 10.94 -20.92
N GLU A 78 -9.88 9.98 -21.79
CA GLU A 78 -9.89 10.15 -23.27
C GLU A 78 -11.33 10.07 -23.85
#